data_AF-A0A162GT86-F1
#
_entry.id   AF-A0A162GT86-F1
#
_cell.length_a   1.000
_cell.length_b   1.000
_cell.length_c   1.000
_cell.angle_alpha   90.00
_cell.angle_beta   90.00
_cell.angle_gamma   90.00
#
_symmetry.space_group_name_H-M   'P 1'
#
loop_
_entity.id
_entity.type
_entity.pdbx_description
1 polymer ?
#
loop_
_entity_poly.entity_id
_entity_poly.type
_entity_poly.pdbx_seq_one_letter_code
_entity_poly.pdbx_strand_id
1 'polypeptide(L)'
;MAVDLYVDYLCPYCGQFETTNAEQLQSWLTQGAITLEIHPIAILDSSSAGSQYSSRAANAAACVADEDPDRFLAVTAALFAQQPAEGTTGLDDDALRSLVTGAGVTDDDVLACITSGEFRPWVAAATKRATTEPLANSSLAKLESTPTVLVNGQQYTGKPDDASAFVSFTTSTLEAESATPSPEPTPTG
;
A
#
# COMPACT_ATOMS: atom_id res chain seq x y z
N MET A 1 -14.10 -9.42 -0.38
CA MET A 1 -13.36 -8.86 -1.53
C MET A 1 -12.00 -8.38 -1.06
N ALA A 2 -10.96 -8.74 -1.77
CA ALA A 2 -9.61 -8.22 -1.53
C ALA A 2 -9.38 -6.96 -2.36
N VAL A 3 -8.76 -5.95 -1.75
CA VAL A 3 -8.22 -4.77 -2.43
C VAL A 3 -6.73 -4.73 -2.13
N ASP A 4 -5.89 -4.96 -3.14
CA ASP A 4 -4.44 -4.89 -3.04
C ASP A 4 -3.94 -3.55 -3.56
N LEU A 5 -3.12 -2.87 -2.77
CA LEU A 5 -2.57 -1.56 -3.09
C LEU A 5 -1.04 -1.62 -3.03
N TYR A 6 -0.40 -1.64 -4.20
CA TYR A 6 1.06 -1.54 -4.32
C TYR A 6 1.47 -0.06 -4.39
N VAL A 7 2.21 0.40 -3.39
CA VAL A 7 2.54 1.82 -3.21
C VAL A 7 4.02 2.04 -2.93
N ASP A 8 4.53 3.14 -3.47
CA ASP A 8 5.80 3.71 -3.10
C ASP A 8 5.51 5.08 -2.44
N TYR A 9 6.00 5.28 -1.22
CA TYR A 9 5.70 6.50 -0.45
C TYR A 9 6.31 7.77 -1.05
N LEU A 10 7.22 7.67 -2.04
CA LEU A 10 7.71 8.82 -2.81
C LEU A 10 6.81 9.15 -4.03
N CYS A 11 5.98 8.21 -4.48
CA CYS A 11 5.24 8.34 -5.72
C CYS A 11 4.09 9.37 -5.60
N PRO A 12 4.09 10.45 -6.40
CA PRO A 12 3.04 11.47 -6.35
C PRO A 12 1.65 10.93 -6.66
N TYR A 13 1.56 9.97 -7.59
CA TYR A 13 0.27 9.33 -7.91
C TYR A 13 -0.26 8.44 -6.79
N CYS A 14 0.62 7.87 -5.95
CA CYS A 14 0.20 7.15 -4.75
C CYS A 14 -0.38 8.12 -3.73
N GLY A 15 0.28 9.26 -3.49
CA GLY A 15 -0.24 10.30 -2.60
C GLY A 15 -1.56 10.88 -3.09
N GLN A 16 -1.71 11.06 -4.41
CA GLN A 16 -2.98 11.48 -5.03
C GLN A 16 -4.08 10.44 -4.83
N PHE A 17 -3.79 9.15 -5.04
CA PHE A 17 -4.75 8.08 -4.82
C PHE A 17 -5.18 7.99 -3.35
N GLU A 18 -4.22 8.05 -2.42
CA GLU A 18 -4.47 8.04 -0.98
C GLU A 18 -5.39 9.21 -0.60
N THR A 19 -5.03 10.43 -0.98
CA THR A 19 -5.81 11.65 -0.67
C THR A 19 -7.25 11.55 -1.17
N THR A 20 -7.44 10.96 -2.35
CA THR A 20 -8.75 10.88 -2.99
C THR A 20 -9.61 9.72 -2.48
N ASN A 21 -9.01 8.57 -2.14
CA ASN A 21 -9.75 7.31 -1.96
C ASN A 21 -9.66 6.72 -0.55
N ALA A 22 -8.76 7.20 0.31
CA ALA A 22 -8.53 6.60 1.64
C ALA A 22 -9.78 6.59 2.52
N GLU A 23 -10.57 7.68 2.54
CA GLU A 23 -11.80 7.74 3.35
C GLU A 23 -12.82 6.66 2.91
N GLN A 24 -12.96 6.45 1.60
CA GLN A 24 -13.86 5.44 1.07
C GLN A 24 -13.37 4.01 1.35
N LEU A 25 -12.06 3.77 1.21
CA LEU A 25 -11.44 2.49 1.57
C LEU A 25 -11.61 2.19 3.06
N GLN A 26 -11.38 3.16 3.93
CA GLN A 26 -11.56 3.03 5.37
C GLN A 26 -13.03 2.77 5.74
N SER A 27 -13.96 3.43 5.05
CA SER A 27 -15.39 3.18 5.21
C SER A 27 -15.76 1.75 4.85
N TRP A 28 -15.28 1.22 3.72
CA TRP A 28 -15.51 -0.18 3.32
C TRP A 28 -14.84 -1.19 4.26
N LEU A 29 -13.63 -0.89 4.75
CA LEU A 29 -12.96 -1.70 5.76
C LEU A 29 -13.78 -1.78 7.04
N THR A 30 -14.23 -0.65 7.57
CA THR A 30 -15.01 -0.57 8.81
C THR A 30 -16.34 -1.31 8.68
N GLN A 31 -16.94 -1.32 7.49
CA GLN A 31 -18.16 -2.08 7.19
C GLN A 31 -17.92 -3.58 6.97
N GLY A 32 -16.65 -4.03 6.92
CA GLY A 32 -16.30 -5.41 6.59
C GLY A 32 -16.55 -5.77 5.12
N ALA A 33 -16.69 -4.79 4.24
CA ALA A 33 -16.95 -5.01 2.81
C ALA A 33 -15.68 -5.44 2.05
N ILE A 34 -14.51 -5.02 2.54
CA ILE A 34 -13.21 -5.34 1.93
C ILE A 34 -12.21 -5.84 2.97
N THR A 35 -11.22 -6.57 2.48
CA THR A 35 -9.90 -6.73 3.09
C THR A 35 -8.95 -5.84 2.27
N LEU A 36 -8.27 -4.91 2.94
CA LEU A 36 -7.28 -4.03 2.30
C LEU A 36 -5.89 -4.56 2.61
N GLU A 37 -5.14 -4.88 1.56
CA GLU A 37 -3.74 -5.26 1.63
C GLU A 37 -2.90 -4.15 1.02
N ILE A 38 -2.12 -3.45 1.85
CA ILE A 38 -1.16 -2.47 1.36
C ILE A 38 0.20 -3.15 1.24
N HIS A 39 0.82 -3.00 0.08
CA HIS A 39 2.12 -3.58 -0.26
C HIS A 39 3.14 -2.44 -0.47
N PRO A 40 3.79 -1.94 0.61
CA PRO A 40 4.85 -0.94 0.49
C PRO A 40 6.06 -1.47 -0.29
N ILE A 41 6.50 -0.72 -1.28
CA ILE A 41 7.69 -1.02 -2.10
C ILE A 41 8.52 0.25 -2.30
N ALA A 42 9.71 0.08 -2.89
CA ALA A 42 10.70 1.15 -3.08
C ALA A 42 11.25 1.19 -4.51
N ILE A 43 10.36 1.33 -5.51
CA ILE A 43 10.78 1.42 -6.92
C ILE A 43 11.37 2.79 -7.28
N LEU A 44 11.09 3.83 -6.47
CA LEU A 44 11.56 5.21 -6.66
C LEU A 44 12.76 5.57 -5.77
N ASP A 45 13.42 4.60 -5.15
CA ASP A 45 14.55 4.85 -4.26
C ASP A 45 15.67 5.67 -4.94
N SER A 46 15.95 5.41 -6.22
CA SER A 46 16.93 6.16 -7.02
C SER A 46 16.51 7.60 -7.30
N SER A 47 15.23 7.92 -7.16
CA SER A 47 14.64 9.25 -7.34
C SER A 47 14.67 10.11 -6.07
N SER A 48 15.39 9.71 -5.03
CA SER A 48 15.41 10.41 -3.72
C SER A 48 16.73 11.12 -3.40
N ALA A 49 17.41 11.69 -4.41
CA ALA A 49 18.70 12.38 -4.25
C ALA A 49 19.77 11.55 -3.49
N GLY A 50 19.75 10.22 -3.64
CA GLY A 50 20.66 9.29 -2.97
C GLY A 50 20.30 8.93 -1.53
N SER A 51 19.20 9.47 -1.00
CA SER A 51 18.77 9.24 0.39
C SER A 51 18.09 7.89 0.59
N GLN A 52 17.48 7.32 -0.45
CA GLN A 52 16.63 6.11 -0.39
C GLN A 52 15.37 6.30 0.45
N TYR A 53 14.68 7.44 0.26
CA TYR A 53 13.48 7.78 1.02
C TYR A 53 12.37 6.71 0.91
N SER A 54 12.12 6.14 -0.28
CA SER A 54 11.09 5.12 -0.47
C SER A 54 11.31 3.91 0.43
N SER A 55 12.56 3.41 0.50
CA SER A 55 12.95 2.33 1.40
C SER A 55 12.80 2.69 2.88
N ARG A 56 13.15 3.93 3.28
CA ARG A 56 13.00 4.36 4.69
C ARG A 56 11.54 4.47 5.11
N ALA A 57 10.71 5.07 4.26
CA ALA A 57 9.28 5.21 4.52
C ALA A 57 8.58 3.84 4.54
N ALA A 58 8.91 2.95 3.59
CA ALA A 58 8.38 1.58 3.58
C ALA A 58 8.87 0.76 4.79
N ASN A 59 10.12 0.96 5.24
CA ASN A 59 10.62 0.39 6.49
C ASN A 59 9.79 0.87 7.70
N ALA A 60 9.52 2.18 7.79
CA ALA A 60 8.73 2.71 8.89
C ALA A 60 7.29 2.17 8.91
N ALA A 61 6.66 2.06 7.75
CA ALA A 61 5.36 1.43 7.61
C ALA A 61 5.38 -0.05 8.04
N ALA A 62 6.42 -0.80 7.66
CA ALA A 62 6.57 -2.20 8.05
C ALA A 62 6.80 -2.38 9.56
N CYS A 63 7.62 -1.54 10.19
CA CYS A 63 7.80 -1.54 11.65
C CYS A 63 6.48 -1.36 12.40
N VAL A 64 5.62 -0.46 11.91
CA VAL A 64 4.30 -0.23 12.50
C VAL A 64 3.37 -1.41 12.23
N ALA A 65 3.41 -2.00 11.03
CA ALA A 65 2.58 -3.16 10.71
C ALA A 65 2.90 -4.39 11.58
N ASP A 66 4.16 -4.57 11.96
CA ASP A 66 4.62 -5.72 12.74
C ASP A 66 4.19 -5.64 14.22
N GLU A 67 4.33 -4.46 14.83
CA GLU A 67 4.17 -4.28 16.28
C GLU A 67 2.93 -3.46 16.69
N ASP A 68 2.44 -2.55 15.84
CA ASP A 68 1.24 -1.71 16.10
C ASP A 68 0.33 -1.59 14.85
N PRO A 69 -0.21 -2.72 14.34
CA PRO A 69 -0.97 -2.75 13.08
C PRO A 69 -2.23 -1.87 13.10
N ASP A 70 -2.81 -1.59 14.27
CA ASP A 70 -3.97 -0.71 14.42
C ASP A 70 -3.65 0.75 14.02
N ARG A 71 -2.37 1.15 14.08
CA ARG A 71 -1.90 2.47 13.66
C ARG A 71 -1.39 2.53 12.23
N PHE A 72 -1.29 1.41 11.53
CA PHE A 72 -0.70 1.34 10.20
C PHE A 72 -1.34 2.29 9.19
N LEU A 73 -2.67 2.38 9.14
CA LEU A 73 -3.37 3.30 8.21
C LEU A 73 -3.14 4.77 8.57
N ALA A 74 -3.09 5.10 9.86
CA ALA A 74 -2.79 6.48 10.31
C ALA A 74 -1.36 6.88 9.93
N VAL A 75 -0.40 5.95 10.05
CA VAL A 75 0.99 6.17 9.62
C VAL A 75 1.11 6.27 8.11
N THR A 76 0.41 5.41 7.35
CA THR A 76 0.37 5.49 5.88
C THR A 76 -0.14 6.86 5.41
N ALA A 77 -1.24 7.34 6.00
CA ALA A 77 -1.76 8.67 5.71
C ALA A 77 -0.77 9.78 6.09
N ALA A 78 -0.09 9.66 7.25
CA ALA A 78 0.91 10.63 7.68
C ALA A 78 2.14 10.68 6.75
N LEU A 79 2.60 9.53 6.25
CA LEU A 79 3.69 9.43 5.28
C LEU A 79 3.33 10.15 3.98
N PHE A 80 2.12 9.93 3.46
CA PHE A 80 1.66 10.64 2.26
C PHE A 80 1.38 12.13 2.51
N ALA A 81 0.92 12.51 3.70
CA ALA A 81 0.72 13.92 4.07
C ALA A 81 2.03 14.70 4.16
N GLN A 82 3.14 14.05 4.53
CA GLN A 82 4.49 14.62 4.50
C GLN A 82 5.33 14.07 3.33
N GLN A 83 4.67 13.68 2.24
CA GLN A 83 5.36 13.14 1.06
C GLN A 83 6.31 14.19 0.48
N PRO A 84 7.61 13.89 0.36
CA PRO A 84 8.55 14.76 -0.30
C PRO A 84 8.36 14.73 -1.83
N ALA A 85 8.81 15.77 -2.50
CA ALA A 85 8.87 15.76 -3.96
C ALA A 85 9.94 14.78 -4.46
N GLU A 86 9.69 14.12 -5.59
CA GLU A 86 10.71 13.38 -6.32
C GLU A 86 11.93 14.26 -6.62
N GLY A 87 13.12 13.67 -6.59
CA GLY A 87 14.40 14.35 -6.76
C GLY A 87 14.90 15.06 -5.50
N THR A 88 14.18 15.00 -4.38
CA THR A 88 14.62 15.58 -3.10
C THR A 88 15.07 14.49 -2.11
N THR A 89 15.76 14.90 -1.04
CA THR A 89 16.26 13.98 -0.01
C THR A 89 15.14 13.29 0.78
N GLY A 90 13.96 13.91 0.90
CA GLY A 90 12.92 13.40 1.78
C GLY A 90 13.30 13.41 3.26
N LEU A 91 12.50 12.72 4.08
CA LEU A 91 12.73 12.59 5.53
C LEU A 91 13.84 11.57 5.81
N ASP A 92 14.64 11.84 6.84
CA ASP A 92 15.56 10.86 7.41
C ASP A 92 14.86 9.99 8.46
N ASP A 93 15.59 9.01 9.01
CA ASP A 93 15.01 8.02 9.93
C ASP A 93 14.52 8.65 11.25
N ASP A 94 15.18 9.71 11.73
CA ASP A 94 14.77 10.46 12.92
C ASP A 94 13.50 11.29 12.69
N ALA A 95 13.38 11.90 11.52
CA ALA A 95 12.17 12.61 11.10
C ALA A 95 11.00 11.63 10.86
N LEU A 96 11.26 10.46 10.28
CA LEU A 96 10.25 9.40 10.13
C LEU A 96 9.78 8.86 11.48
N ARG A 97 10.70 8.61 12.42
CA ARG A 97 10.36 8.26 13.81
C ARG A 97 9.46 9.32 14.46
N SER A 98 9.78 10.60 14.27
CA SER A 98 8.99 11.72 14.79
C SER A 98 7.61 11.81 14.14
N LEU A 99 7.52 11.56 12.84
CA LEU A 99 6.27 11.51 12.09
C LEU A 99 5.37 10.38 12.59
N VAL A 100 5.93 9.17 12.77
CA VAL A 100 5.21 8.00 13.30
C VAL A 100 4.72 8.26 14.73
N THR A 101 5.54 8.93 15.56
CA THR A 101 5.12 9.38 16.89
C THR A 101 3.95 10.36 16.81
N GLY A 102 4.00 11.33 15.88
CA GLY A 102 2.93 12.28 15.63
C GLY A 102 1.62 11.63 15.14
N ALA A 103 1.70 10.45 14.52
CA ALA A 103 0.56 9.64 14.11
C ALA A 103 -0.03 8.77 15.26
N GLY A 104 0.55 8.86 16.47
CA GLY A 104 0.02 8.23 17.68
C GLY A 104 0.66 6.90 18.04
N VAL A 105 1.77 6.52 17.40
CA VAL A 105 2.57 5.34 17.77
C VAL A 105 3.61 5.74 18.82
N THR A 106 3.50 5.20 20.03
CA THR A 106 4.42 5.54 21.14
C THR A 106 5.24 4.35 21.62
N ASP A 107 5.15 3.21 20.93
CA ASP A 107 5.89 2.00 21.28
C ASP A 107 7.37 2.16 20.95
N ASP A 108 8.24 2.00 21.95
CA ASP A 108 9.69 2.20 21.81
C ASP A 108 10.32 1.18 20.85
N ASP A 109 9.78 -0.03 20.74
CA ASP A 109 10.31 -1.07 19.85
C ASP A 109 10.01 -0.70 18.38
N VAL A 110 8.82 -0.14 18.09
CA VAL A 110 8.52 0.43 16.76
C VAL A 110 9.47 1.57 16.42
N LEU A 111 9.69 2.50 17.35
CA LEU A 111 10.56 3.66 17.12
C LEU A 111 12.04 3.24 16.92
N ALA A 112 12.48 2.20 17.63
CA ALA A 112 13.80 1.61 17.45
C ALA A 112 13.92 0.92 16.08
N CYS A 113 12.93 0.11 15.70
CA CYS A 113 12.86 -0.55 14.38
C CYS A 113 12.99 0.43 13.21
N ILE A 114 12.35 1.61 13.32
CA ILE A 114 12.44 2.66 12.29
C ILE A 114 13.89 3.11 12.12
N THR A 115 14.55 3.47 13.21
CA THR A 115 15.90 4.02 13.18
C THR A 115 16.99 2.98 12.88
N SER A 116 16.74 1.71 13.18
CA SER A 116 17.66 0.61 12.82
C SER A 116 17.55 0.22 11.35
N GLY A 117 16.43 0.54 10.68
CA GLY A 117 16.17 0.13 9.30
C GLY A 117 15.92 -1.37 9.17
N GLU A 118 15.33 -1.99 10.20
CA GLU A 118 15.16 -3.45 10.34
C GLU A 118 14.48 -4.12 9.13
N PHE A 119 13.43 -3.51 8.60
CA PHE A 119 12.68 -4.01 7.46
C PHE A 119 13.24 -3.58 6.10
N ARG A 120 14.33 -2.80 6.01
CA ARG A 120 14.92 -2.42 4.70
C ARG A 120 15.24 -3.63 3.80
N PRO A 121 15.81 -4.75 4.31
CA PRO A 121 15.99 -5.96 3.50
C PRO A 121 14.67 -6.58 3.05
N TRP A 122 13.64 -6.55 3.90
CA TRP A 122 12.31 -7.02 3.55
C TRP A 122 11.68 -6.16 2.43
N VAL A 123 11.78 -4.83 2.53
CA VAL A 123 11.30 -3.89 1.49
C VAL A 123 11.99 -4.15 0.16
N ALA A 124 13.32 -4.36 0.16
CA ALA A 124 14.07 -4.69 -1.05
C ALA A 124 13.59 -6.01 -1.67
N ALA A 125 13.35 -7.03 -0.84
CA ALA A 125 12.82 -8.31 -1.30
C ALA A 125 11.37 -8.21 -1.83
N ALA A 126 10.51 -7.45 -1.15
CA ALA A 126 9.13 -7.18 -1.57
C ALA A 126 9.10 -6.44 -2.92
N THR A 127 9.91 -5.38 -3.05
CA THR A 127 10.07 -4.61 -4.29
C THR A 127 10.55 -5.48 -5.44
N LYS A 128 11.59 -6.31 -5.19
CA LYS A 128 12.10 -7.24 -6.20
C LYS A 128 11.03 -8.23 -6.63
N ARG A 129 10.33 -8.86 -5.68
CA ARG A 129 9.26 -9.82 -5.96
C ARG A 129 8.18 -9.18 -6.82
N ALA A 130 7.65 -8.03 -6.39
CA ALA A 130 6.62 -7.31 -7.12
C ALA A 130 7.06 -6.98 -8.56
N THR A 131 8.31 -6.58 -8.77
CA THR A 131 8.82 -6.14 -10.09
C THR A 131 9.39 -7.26 -10.96
N THR A 132 9.43 -8.51 -10.49
CA THR A 132 10.03 -9.62 -11.26
C THR A 132 9.17 -10.88 -11.31
N GLU A 133 8.13 -10.99 -10.48
CA GLU A 133 7.25 -12.14 -10.37
C GLU A 133 5.78 -11.74 -10.58
N PRO A 134 4.92 -12.68 -10.99
CA PRO A 134 3.48 -12.42 -11.08
C PRO A 134 2.90 -11.92 -9.76
N LEU A 135 2.06 -10.90 -9.82
CA LEU A 135 1.37 -10.40 -8.63
C LEU A 135 0.29 -11.39 -8.23
N ALA A 136 0.29 -11.77 -6.94
CA ALA A 136 -0.59 -12.77 -6.39
C ALA A 136 -2.06 -12.47 -6.73
N ASN A 137 -2.81 -13.53 -7.03
CA ASN A 137 -4.24 -13.46 -7.35
C ASN A 137 -4.61 -12.51 -8.50
N SER A 138 -3.66 -12.17 -9.40
CA SER A 138 -3.90 -11.27 -10.53
C SER A 138 -3.41 -11.87 -11.86
N SER A 139 -3.81 -11.26 -12.98
CA SER A 139 -3.25 -11.58 -14.30
C SER A 139 -1.95 -10.83 -14.63
N LEU A 140 -1.43 -10.02 -13.70
CA LEU A 140 -0.24 -9.21 -13.94
C LEU A 140 1.02 -10.06 -13.76
N ALA A 141 1.83 -10.14 -14.81
CA ALA A 141 3.08 -10.90 -14.80
C ALA A 141 4.17 -10.28 -13.90
N LYS A 142 4.06 -8.98 -13.60
CA LYS A 142 4.84 -8.21 -12.64
C LYS A 142 4.21 -6.83 -12.46
N LEU A 143 4.66 -6.11 -11.45
CA LEU A 143 4.40 -4.69 -11.24
C LEU A 143 5.22 -3.85 -12.22
N GLU A 144 4.53 -2.93 -12.92
CA GLU A 144 5.17 -1.97 -13.85
C GLU A 144 5.19 -0.53 -13.30
N SER A 145 4.23 -0.16 -12.43
CA SER A 145 4.12 1.19 -11.89
C SER A 145 3.36 1.24 -10.57
N THR A 146 3.49 2.37 -9.86
CA THR A 146 2.70 2.69 -8.67
C THR A 146 1.85 3.96 -8.88
N PRO A 147 0.65 4.06 -8.29
CA PRO A 147 -0.03 2.98 -7.57
C PRO A 147 -0.46 1.89 -8.57
N THR A 148 -0.43 0.64 -8.12
CA THR A 148 -1.19 -0.44 -8.76
C THR A 148 -2.24 -0.90 -7.77
N VAL A 149 -3.49 -0.82 -8.18
CA VAL A 149 -4.65 -1.19 -7.36
C VAL A 149 -5.34 -2.37 -8.00
N LEU A 150 -5.48 -3.45 -7.24
CA LEU A 150 -6.21 -4.65 -7.66
C LEU A 150 -7.45 -4.79 -6.79
N VAL A 151 -8.58 -5.08 -7.43
CA VAL A 151 -9.83 -5.43 -6.74
C VAL A 151 -10.17 -6.84 -7.17
N ASN A 152 -10.11 -7.81 -6.25
CA ASN A 152 -10.20 -9.25 -6.55
C ASN A 152 -9.33 -9.65 -7.76
N GLY A 153 -8.09 -9.18 -7.78
CA GLY A 153 -7.14 -9.47 -8.86
C GLY A 153 -7.31 -8.68 -10.15
N GLN A 154 -8.40 -7.92 -10.30
CA GLN A 154 -8.63 -7.05 -11.45
C GLN A 154 -7.98 -5.69 -11.24
N GLN A 155 -7.17 -5.24 -12.20
CA GLN A 155 -6.47 -3.96 -12.09
C GLN A 155 -7.40 -2.78 -12.37
N TYR A 156 -7.44 -1.82 -11.45
CA TYR A 156 -7.99 -0.50 -11.72
C TYR A 156 -7.03 0.29 -12.61
N THR A 157 -7.50 0.72 -13.79
CA THR A 157 -6.73 1.47 -14.79
C THR A 157 -7.18 2.93 -14.95
N GLY A 158 -8.11 3.37 -14.09
CA GLY A 158 -8.60 4.75 -14.07
C GLY A 158 -7.61 5.73 -13.42
N LYS A 159 -7.99 7.00 -13.35
CA LYS A 159 -7.13 8.03 -12.77
C LYS A 159 -7.12 7.94 -11.24
N PRO A 160 -5.97 8.15 -10.59
CA PRO A 160 -5.87 8.07 -9.13
C PRO A 160 -6.71 9.14 -8.41
N ASP A 161 -7.00 10.27 -9.05
CA ASP A 161 -7.85 11.35 -8.52
C ASP A 161 -9.34 11.25 -8.87
N ASP A 162 -9.78 10.16 -9.50
CA ASP A 162 -11.19 9.96 -9.85
C ASP A 162 -11.87 8.98 -8.88
N ALA A 163 -12.30 9.50 -7.73
CA ALA A 163 -13.01 8.72 -6.71
C ALA A 163 -14.26 8.02 -7.27
N SER A 164 -15.00 8.69 -8.17
CA SER A 164 -16.24 8.14 -8.73
C SER A 164 -15.96 6.94 -9.63
N ALA A 165 -14.91 7.03 -10.44
CA ALA A 165 -14.46 5.91 -11.27
C ALA A 165 -13.96 4.74 -10.41
N PHE A 166 -13.19 5.01 -9.35
CA PHE A 166 -12.70 3.96 -8.46
C PHE A 166 -13.85 3.24 -7.71
N VAL A 167 -14.83 3.99 -7.20
CA VAL A 167 -16.04 3.43 -6.57
C VAL A 167 -16.84 2.59 -7.56
N SER A 168 -17.03 3.08 -8.78
CA SER A 168 -17.78 2.37 -9.81
C SER A 168 -17.11 1.06 -10.20
N PHE A 169 -15.78 1.07 -10.38
CA PHE A 169 -14.98 -0.11 -10.67
C PHE A 169 -15.04 -1.15 -9.54
N THR A 170 -14.91 -0.68 -8.30
CA THR A 170 -14.90 -1.57 -7.12
C THR A 170 -16.26 -2.23 -6.94
N THR A 171 -17.35 -1.47 -7.09
CA THR A 171 -18.72 -1.97 -6.95
C THR A 171 -19.08 -2.97 -8.06
N SER A 172 -18.71 -2.68 -9.31
CA SER A 172 -18.98 -3.61 -10.41
C SER A 172 -18.21 -4.92 -10.27
N THR A 173 -17.00 -4.88 -9.71
CA THR A 173 -16.20 -6.07 -9.42
C THR A 173 -16.83 -6.95 -8.34
N LEU A 174 -17.45 -6.36 -7.31
CA LEU A 174 -18.22 -7.07 -6.29
C LEU A 174 -19.44 -7.81 -6.87
N GLU A 175 -20.18 -7.13 -7.74
CA GLU A 175 -21.37 -7.69 -8.39
C GLU A 175 -21.00 -8.88 -9.29
N ALA A 176 -19.89 -8.78 -10.03
CA ALA A 176 -19.40 -9.84 -10.89
C ALA A 176 -18.99 -11.10 -10.11
N GLU A 177 -18.32 -10.96 -8.96
CA GLU A 177 -18.03 -12.11 -8.10
C GLU A 177 -19.30 -12.78 -7.58
N SER A 178 -20.26 -11.98 -7.11
CA SER A 178 -21.52 -12.47 -6.56
C SER A 178 -22.38 -13.20 -7.61
N ALA A 179 -22.18 -12.90 -8.89
CA ALA A 179 -22.88 -13.53 -10.00
C ALA A 179 -22.22 -14.83 -10.52
N THR A 180 -21.04 -15.20 -10.00
CA THR A 180 -20.35 -16.43 -10.42
C THR A 180 -20.91 -17.64 -9.65
N PRO A 181 -21.54 -18.64 -10.30
CA PRO A 181 -22.11 -19.77 -9.59
C PRO A 181 -21.03 -20.62 -8.90
N SER A 182 -21.28 -20.98 -7.65
CA SER A 182 -20.47 -21.96 -6.90
C SER A 182 -20.32 -23.25 -7.69
N PRO A 183 -19.13 -23.88 -7.77
CA PRO A 183 -18.97 -25.15 -8.44
C PRO A 183 -19.90 -26.21 -7.80
N GLU A 184 -20.73 -26.83 -8.64
CA GLU A 184 -21.66 -27.89 -8.24
C GLU A 184 -20.85 -29.10 -7.73
N PRO A 185 -21.20 -29.70 -6.58
CA PRO A 185 -20.48 -30.86 -6.07
C PRO A 185 -20.56 -32.01 -7.09
N THR A 186 -19.40 -32.56 -7.46
CA THR A 186 -19.32 -33.69 -8.38
C THR A 186 -20.05 -34.90 -7.78
N PRO A 187 -21.10 -35.45 -8.42
CA PRO A 187 -21.78 -36.62 -7.90
C PRO A 187 -20.81 -37.82 -7.97
N THR A 188 -20.54 -38.42 -6.82
CA THR A 188 -19.80 -39.68 -6.73
C THR A 188 -20.77 -40.80 -7.10
N GLY A 189 -20.51 -41.44 -8.24
CA GLY A 189 -21.22 -42.64 -8.70
C GLY A 189 -20.73 -43.92 -8.03
#